data_AF-A0A2D6AE54-F1
#
_entry.id   AF-A0A2D6AE54-F1
#
_cell.length_a   1.000
_cell.length_b   1.000
_cell.length_c   1.000
_cell.angle_alpha   90.00
_cell.angle_beta   90.00
_cell.angle_gamma   90.00
#
_symmetry.space_group_name_H-M   'P 1'
#
loop_
_entity.id
_entity.type
_entity.pdbx_description
1 polymer ?
#
loop_
_entity_poly.entity_id
_entity_poly.type
_entity_poly.pdbx_seq_one_letter_code
_entity_poly.pdbx_strand_id
1 'polypeptide(L)'
;MTVSVAITEYRNAASLSSDNARMDVEINHPDFGWIPYTIDPADTDMTIDNSALLALIGSDFTAYVAPTQEELDAATAAEVRNERNRRLVSEVDPIVSNPLRWGAMSEQEQANMSAYRMALLDVPQQAGFPNTVSWPSLA
;
A
#
# COMPACT_ATOMS: atom_id res chain seq x y z
N MET A 1 39.10 3.12 -3.11
CA MET A 1 38.66 3.08 -1.71
C MET A 1 37.52 4.06 -1.60
N THR A 2 36.28 3.59 -1.53
CA THR A 2 35.16 4.43 -1.09
C THR A 2 35.44 4.76 0.37
N VAL A 3 35.55 6.05 0.69
CA VAL A 3 35.69 6.51 2.07
C VAL A 3 34.26 6.54 2.62
N SER A 4 33.98 5.73 3.62
CA SER A 4 32.70 5.84 4.34
C SER A 4 32.73 7.11 5.19
N VAL A 5 31.63 7.86 5.16
CA VAL A 5 31.36 8.98 6.03
C VAL A 5 30.98 8.42 7.40
N ALA A 6 31.77 8.77 8.41
CA ALA A 6 31.51 8.35 9.78
C ALA A 6 30.44 9.26 10.40
N ILE A 7 29.30 8.68 10.78
CA ILE A 7 28.26 9.34 11.56
C ILE A 7 28.53 9.11 13.04
N THR A 8 28.53 10.17 13.83
CA THR A 8 28.84 10.14 15.28
C THR A 8 27.70 10.63 16.16
N GLU A 9 26.74 11.34 15.58
CA GLU A 9 25.56 11.83 16.27
C GLU A 9 24.32 11.53 15.44
N TYR A 10 23.25 11.14 16.12
CA TYR A 10 21.94 10.90 15.55
C TYR A 10 20.87 11.49 16.48
N ARG A 11 19.65 11.62 15.96
CA ARG A 11 18.45 11.91 16.76
C ARG A 11 17.20 11.39 16.06
N ASN A 12 16.10 11.34 16.78
CA ASN A 12 14.77 11.00 16.25
C ASN A 12 14.72 9.66 15.51
N ALA A 13 15.51 8.67 15.96
CA ALA A 13 15.47 7.33 15.38
C ALA A 13 14.10 6.69 15.64
N ALA A 14 13.50 6.12 14.61
CA ALA A 14 12.22 5.44 14.65
C ALA A 14 12.28 4.18 13.79
N SER A 15 11.93 3.04 14.39
CA SER A 15 11.90 1.76 13.70
C SER A 15 10.71 1.68 12.74
N LEU A 16 10.97 1.14 11.55
CA LEU A 16 10.00 0.95 10.48
C LEU A 16 9.58 -0.52 10.31
N SER A 17 10.18 -1.42 11.10
CA SER A 17 9.97 -2.85 10.99
C SER A 17 10.05 -3.54 12.35
N SER A 18 9.39 -4.68 12.49
CA SER A 18 9.37 -5.43 13.76
C SER A 18 10.73 -6.01 14.16
N ASP A 19 11.63 -6.23 13.20
CA ASP A 19 12.99 -6.70 13.44
C ASP A 19 13.98 -5.56 13.75
N ASN A 20 13.52 -4.30 13.69
CA ASN A 20 14.32 -3.09 13.88
C ASN A 20 15.53 -2.98 12.95
N ALA A 21 15.53 -3.70 11.82
CA ALA A 21 16.61 -3.62 10.85
C ALA A 21 16.50 -2.38 9.94
N ARG A 22 15.29 -1.81 9.84
CA ARG A 22 15.00 -0.62 9.03
C ARG A 22 14.53 0.52 9.93
N MET A 23 15.12 1.69 9.81
CA MET A 23 14.80 2.84 10.66
C MET A 23 14.89 4.15 9.88
N ASP A 24 13.97 5.07 10.17
CA ASP A 24 14.17 6.49 9.85
C ASP A 24 14.94 7.15 11.00
N VAL A 25 15.93 7.96 10.65
CA VAL A 25 16.79 8.64 11.62
C VAL A 25 17.28 9.96 11.04
N GLU A 26 17.48 10.97 11.88
CA GLU A 26 18.24 12.16 11.49
C GLU A 26 19.69 11.97 11.91
N ILE A 27 20.62 12.15 10.96
CA ILE A 27 22.06 12.03 11.19
C ILE A 27 22.74 13.39 11.10
N ASN A 28 23.75 13.63 11.93
CA ASN A 28 24.62 14.80 11.77
C ASN A 28 25.74 14.48 10.77
N HIS A 29 25.53 14.81 9.50
CA HIS A 29 26.51 14.62 8.45
C HIS A 29 27.63 15.69 8.55
N PRO A 30 28.92 15.34 8.46
CA PRO A 30 30.02 16.29 8.64
C PRO A 30 29.99 17.49 7.68
N ASP A 31 29.56 17.26 6.44
CA ASP A 31 29.50 18.33 5.42
C ASP A 31 28.15 19.04 5.34
N PHE A 32 27.06 18.39 5.77
CA PHE A 32 25.69 18.84 5.50
C PHE A 32 24.88 19.14 6.77
N GLY A 33 25.45 18.87 7.96
CA GLY A 33 24.75 18.97 9.23
C GLY A 33 23.62 17.93 9.34
N TRP A 34 22.55 18.28 10.05
CA TRP A 34 21.40 17.41 10.27
C TRP A 34 20.61 17.15 8.99
N ILE A 35 20.59 15.89 8.54
CA ILE A 35 19.83 15.45 7.37
C ILE A 35 18.98 14.21 7.71
N PRO A 36 17.82 14.04 7.06
CA PRO A 36 17.06 12.80 7.15
C PRO A 36 17.80 11.66 6.46
N TYR A 37 17.75 10.47 7.04
CA TYR A 37 18.34 9.26 6.50
C TYR A 37 17.47 8.05 6.85
N THR A 38 17.39 7.10 5.92
CA THR A 38 16.71 5.82 6.16
C THR A 38 17.76 4.71 6.13
N ILE A 39 17.90 4.02 7.25
CA ILE A 39 18.67 2.79 7.31
C ILE A 39 17.84 1.71 6.63
N ASP A 40 18.36 1.14 5.56
CA ASP A 40 17.73 0.04 4.83
C ASP A 40 18.76 -1.08 4.59
N PRO A 41 18.54 -2.31 5.10
CA PRO A 41 19.44 -3.44 4.87
C PRO A 41 19.58 -3.85 3.41
N ALA A 42 18.63 -3.46 2.55
CA ALA A 42 18.69 -3.71 1.12
C ALA A 42 19.46 -2.61 0.35
N ASP A 43 19.79 -1.49 1.02
CA ASP A 43 20.64 -0.46 0.41
C ASP A 43 22.07 -0.97 0.25
N THR A 44 22.59 -0.79 -0.96
CA THR A 44 23.94 -1.21 -1.35
C THR A 44 24.94 -0.06 -1.35
N ASP A 45 24.45 1.17 -1.18
CA ASP A 45 25.31 2.32 -0.94
C ASP A 45 26.01 2.16 0.43
N MET A 46 27.34 2.22 0.42
CA MET A 46 28.19 2.11 1.60
C MET A 46 28.84 3.45 1.98
N THR A 47 28.33 4.56 1.42
CA THR A 47 28.81 5.92 1.75
C THR A 47 28.60 6.22 3.22
N ILE A 48 27.50 5.78 3.82
CA ILE A 48 27.30 5.72 5.27
C ILE A 48 27.27 4.24 5.68
N ASP A 49 27.95 3.89 6.76
CA ASP A 49 27.94 2.52 7.28
C ASP A 49 26.68 2.30 8.14
N ASN A 50 25.67 1.66 7.55
CA ASN A 50 24.42 1.31 8.21
C ASN A 50 24.61 0.40 9.44
N SER A 51 25.63 -0.46 9.43
CA SER A 51 25.90 -1.34 10.57
C SER A 51 26.48 -0.55 11.74
N ALA A 52 27.39 0.39 11.46
CA ALA A 52 27.93 1.30 12.46
C ALA A 52 26.85 2.25 13.02
N LEU A 53 25.96 2.76 12.16
CA LEU A 53 24.87 3.63 12.58
C LEU A 53 23.83 2.90 13.44
N LEU A 54 23.44 1.66 13.09
CA LEU A 54 22.58 0.83 13.94
C LEU A 54 23.24 0.55 15.30
N ALA A 55 24.54 0.26 15.33
CA ALA A 55 25.26 0.05 16.58
C ALA A 55 25.34 1.32 17.45
N LEU A 56 25.45 2.51 16.81
CA LEU A 56 25.43 3.80 17.49
C LEU A 56 24.04 4.11 18.10
N ILE A 57 22.96 3.78 17.38
CA ILE A 57 21.57 3.93 17.87
C ILE A 57 21.31 2.98 19.05
N GLY A 58 21.75 1.72 18.94
CA GLY A 58 21.53 0.73 19.99
C GLY A 58 20.04 0.52 20.27
N SER A 59 19.59 0.90 21.46
CA SER A 59 18.18 0.82 21.89
C SER A 59 17.47 2.17 21.99
N ASP A 60 18.12 3.27 21.60
CA ASP A 60 17.54 4.62 21.66
C ASP A 60 16.80 4.95 20.35
N PHE A 61 15.63 4.34 20.22
CA PHE A 61 14.73 4.58 19.09
C PHE A 61 13.28 4.42 19.50
N THR A 62 12.39 5.05 18.74
CA THR A 62 10.95 4.81 18.86
C THR A 62 10.62 3.45 18.23
N ALA A 63 10.07 2.54 19.03
CA ALA A 63 9.73 1.20 18.57
C ALA A 63 8.64 1.23 17.49
N TYR A 64 8.75 0.30 16.54
CA TYR A 64 7.76 0.12 15.49
C TYR A 64 6.41 -0.31 16.10
N VAL A 65 5.34 0.35 15.67
CA VAL A 65 3.97 -0.03 15.99
C VAL A 65 3.33 -0.57 14.72
N ALA A 66 3.08 -1.87 14.68
CA ALA A 66 2.41 -2.50 13.55
C ALA A 66 0.96 -2.00 13.44
N PRO A 67 0.43 -1.85 12.21
CA PRO A 67 -1.00 -1.63 12.01
C PRO A 67 -1.84 -2.71 12.70
N THR A 68 -2.95 -2.28 13.28
CA THR A 68 -3.95 -3.18 13.84
C THR A 68 -4.64 -3.99 12.74
N GLN A 69 -5.24 -5.13 13.11
CA GLN A 69 -6.01 -5.91 12.15
C GLN A 69 -7.20 -5.10 11.60
N GLU A 70 -7.82 -4.24 12.41
CA GLU A 70 -8.89 -3.37 11.94
C GLU A 70 -8.42 -2.36 10.88
N GLU A 71 -7.21 -1.80 11.03
CA GLU A 71 -6.62 -0.90 10.04
C GLU A 71 -6.27 -1.64 8.73
N LEU A 72 -5.73 -2.86 8.83
CA LEU A 72 -5.46 -3.71 7.67
C LEU A 72 -6.75 -4.11 6.94
N ASP A 73 -7.80 -4.47 7.69
CA ASP A 73 -9.10 -4.80 7.13
C ASP A 73 -9.75 -3.57 6.48
N ALA A 74 -9.64 -2.38 7.09
CA ALA A 74 -10.15 -1.14 6.51
C ALA A 74 -9.43 -0.77 5.20
N ALA A 75 -8.10 -0.94 5.15
CA ALA A 75 -7.31 -0.74 3.94
C ALA A 75 -7.72 -1.72 2.83
N THR A 76 -7.79 -3.02 3.15
CA THR A 76 -8.25 -4.07 2.21
C THR A 76 -9.66 -3.77 1.70
N ALA A 77 -10.57 -3.35 2.59
CA ALA A 77 -11.93 -2.97 2.21
C ALA A 77 -11.98 -1.77 1.25
N ALA A 78 -11.09 -0.80 1.42
CA ALA A 78 -10.98 0.33 0.50
C ALA A 78 -10.45 -0.12 -0.88
N GLU A 79 -9.42 -0.96 -0.91
CA GLU A 79 -8.87 -1.54 -2.15
C GLU A 79 -9.92 -2.34 -2.93
N VAL A 80 -10.66 -3.23 -2.26
CA VAL A 80 -11.74 -4.00 -2.89
C VAL A 80 -12.83 -3.07 -3.44
N ARG A 81 -13.24 -2.03 -2.71
CA ARG A 81 -14.23 -1.07 -3.22
C ARG A 81 -13.71 -0.29 -4.42
N ASN A 82 -12.41 0.03 -4.45
CA ASN A 82 -11.78 0.69 -5.60
C ASN A 82 -11.78 -0.22 -6.83
N GLU A 83 -11.45 -1.50 -6.69
CA GLU A 83 -11.51 -2.47 -7.79
C GLU A 83 -12.94 -2.66 -8.31
N ARG A 84 -13.94 -2.75 -7.42
CA ARG A 84 -15.36 -2.76 -7.79
C ARG A 84 -15.73 -1.52 -8.60
N ASN A 85 -15.33 -0.33 -8.13
CA ASN A 85 -15.61 0.92 -8.83
C ASN A 85 -14.92 0.96 -10.20
N ARG A 86 -13.68 0.49 -10.29
CA ARG A 86 -12.94 0.37 -11.56
C ARG A 86 -13.73 -0.47 -12.56
N ARG A 87 -14.21 -1.66 -12.16
CA ARG A 87 -15.01 -2.56 -13.01
C ARG A 87 -16.32 -1.93 -13.45
N LEU A 88 -17.05 -1.28 -12.53
CA LEU A 88 -18.28 -0.55 -12.88
C LEU A 88 -18.01 0.50 -13.95
N VAL A 89 -16.97 1.33 -13.77
CA VAL A 89 -16.61 2.40 -14.70
C VAL A 89 -16.07 1.88 -16.03
N SER A 90 -15.28 0.79 -16.03
CA SER A 90 -14.64 0.30 -17.24
C SER A 90 -15.51 -0.65 -18.06
N GLU A 91 -16.39 -1.41 -17.42
CA GLU A 91 -17.11 -2.52 -18.06
C GLU A 91 -18.62 -2.27 -18.15
N VAL A 92 -19.22 -1.62 -17.16
CA VAL A 92 -20.69 -1.48 -17.06
C VAL A 92 -21.17 -0.11 -17.53
N ASP A 93 -20.65 0.95 -16.93
CA ASP A 93 -21.08 2.33 -17.18
C ASP A 93 -20.99 2.74 -18.66
N PRO A 94 -19.97 2.36 -19.45
CA PRO A 94 -19.87 2.71 -20.87
C PRO A 94 -20.98 2.12 -21.76
N ILE A 95 -21.74 1.17 -21.23
CA ILE A 95 -22.84 0.47 -21.91
C ILE A 95 -24.18 0.96 -21.32
N VAL A 96 -24.36 0.82 -20.00
CA VAL A 96 -25.63 1.14 -19.31
C VAL A 96 -25.97 2.62 -19.36
N SER A 97 -24.99 3.52 -19.35
CA SER A 97 -25.22 4.98 -19.44
C SER A 97 -25.37 5.50 -20.88
N ASN A 98 -25.23 4.63 -21.89
CA ASN A 98 -25.33 4.98 -23.30
C ASN A 98 -26.58 4.33 -23.92
N PRO A 99 -27.68 5.08 -24.13
CA PRO A 99 -28.93 4.53 -24.65
C PRO A 99 -28.81 3.85 -26.02
N LEU A 100 -27.86 4.27 -26.86
CA LEU A 100 -27.64 3.66 -28.18
C LEU A 100 -26.96 2.29 -28.05
N ARG A 101 -25.94 2.18 -27.19
CA ARG A 101 -25.27 0.90 -26.93
C ARG A 101 -26.20 -0.06 -26.21
N TRP A 102 -26.92 0.44 -25.21
CA TRP A 102 -27.92 -0.34 -24.48
C TRP A 102 -29.03 -0.85 -25.41
N GLY A 103 -29.63 0.04 -26.20
CA GLY A 103 -30.72 -0.31 -27.12
C GLY A 103 -30.31 -1.22 -28.28
N ALA A 104 -29.03 -1.31 -28.59
CA ALA A 104 -28.51 -2.23 -29.61
C ALA A 104 -28.29 -3.66 -29.09
N MET A 105 -28.33 -3.87 -27.77
CA MET A 105 -28.19 -5.19 -27.15
C MET A 105 -29.51 -5.96 -27.18
N SER A 106 -29.42 -7.29 -27.24
CA SER A 106 -30.55 -8.17 -27.01
C SER A 106 -31.05 -8.11 -25.57
N GLU A 107 -32.29 -8.54 -25.34
CA GLU A 107 -32.86 -8.63 -23.98
C GLU A 107 -32.01 -9.48 -23.03
N GLN A 108 -31.42 -10.58 -23.54
CA GLN A 108 -30.56 -11.45 -22.74
C GLN A 108 -29.25 -10.75 -22.35
N GLU A 109 -28.61 -10.02 -23.26
CA GLU A 109 -27.38 -9.27 -22.96
C GLU A 109 -27.66 -8.13 -21.96
N GLN A 110 -28.80 -7.44 -22.08
CA GLN A 110 -29.24 -6.44 -21.12
C GLN A 110 -29.48 -7.05 -19.73
N ALA A 111 -30.09 -8.23 -19.67
CA ALA A 111 -30.30 -8.97 -18.42
C ALA A 111 -28.96 -9.39 -17.79
N ASN A 112 -28.02 -9.94 -18.57
CA ASN A 112 -26.68 -10.31 -18.11
C ASN A 112 -25.92 -9.10 -17.56
N MET A 113 -25.94 -7.97 -18.28
CA MET A 113 -25.27 -6.74 -17.85
C MET A 113 -25.87 -6.17 -16.55
N SER A 114 -27.20 -6.20 -16.43
CA SER A 114 -27.90 -5.75 -15.22
C SER A 114 -27.54 -6.64 -14.02
N ALA A 115 -27.55 -7.96 -14.21
CA ALA A 115 -27.15 -8.91 -13.18
C ALA A 115 -25.69 -8.73 -12.77
N TYR A 116 -24.79 -8.52 -13.74
CA TYR A 116 -23.38 -8.26 -13.48
C TYR A 116 -23.17 -6.98 -12.65
N ARG A 117 -23.88 -5.88 -13.00
CA ARG A 117 -23.83 -4.63 -12.25
C ARG A 117 -24.25 -4.83 -10.79
N MET A 118 -25.37 -5.52 -10.57
CA MET A 118 -25.86 -5.77 -9.21
C MET A 118 -24.88 -6.64 -8.42
N ALA A 119 -24.36 -7.70 -9.03
CA ALA A 119 -23.37 -8.57 -8.39
C ALA A 119 -22.09 -7.80 -8.00
N LEU A 120 -21.63 -6.83 -8.81
CA LEU A 120 -20.52 -5.95 -8.45
C LEU A 120 -20.88 -5.05 -7.25
N LEU A 121 -22.08 -4.47 -7.24
CA LEU A 121 -22.54 -3.60 -6.14
C LEU A 121 -22.72 -4.36 -4.83
N ASP A 122 -23.00 -5.66 -4.89
CA ASP A 122 -23.17 -6.56 -3.74
C ASP A 122 -21.85 -7.14 -3.20
N VAL A 123 -20.70 -6.83 -3.81
CA VAL A 123 -19.37 -7.31 -3.34
C VAL A 123 -19.11 -6.98 -1.86
N PRO A 124 -19.33 -5.76 -1.34
CA PRO A 124 -19.16 -5.47 0.09
C PRO A 124 -20.06 -6.24 1.06
N GLN A 125 -21.08 -6.93 0.56
CA GLN A 125 -22.09 -7.67 1.32
C GLN A 125 -21.78 -9.17 1.32
N GLN A 126 -20.75 -9.61 0.60
CA GLN A 126 -20.33 -11.00 0.58
C GLN A 126 -19.82 -11.45 1.95
N ALA A 127 -20.11 -12.71 2.28
CA ALA A 127 -19.51 -13.35 3.44
C ALA A 127 -17.98 -13.45 3.25
N GLY A 128 -17.22 -12.97 4.23
CA GLY A 128 -15.76 -12.93 4.17
C GLY A 128 -15.18 -11.61 3.64
N PHE A 129 -16.00 -10.65 3.22
CA PHE A 129 -15.53 -9.29 2.94
C PHE A 129 -14.86 -8.69 4.20
N PRO A 130 -13.70 -8.01 4.06
CA PRO A 130 -13.00 -7.67 2.82
C PRO A 130 -11.93 -8.69 2.37
N ASN A 131 -11.59 -9.66 3.21
CA ASN A 131 -10.40 -10.51 3.03
C ASN A 131 -10.62 -11.69 2.06
N THR A 132 -11.87 -12.07 1.81
CA THR A 132 -12.24 -13.12 0.85
C THR A 132 -13.36 -12.59 -0.05
N VAL A 133 -13.07 -12.38 -1.32
CA VAL A 133 -13.99 -11.80 -2.30
C VAL A 133 -14.12 -12.72 -3.52
N SER A 134 -15.35 -13.03 -3.90
CA SER A 134 -15.68 -13.68 -5.16
C SER A 134 -16.09 -12.62 -6.18
N TRP A 135 -15.24 -12.38 -7.17
CA TRP A 135 -15.53 -11.38 -8.20
C TRP A 135 -16.50 -11.94 -9.23
N PRO A 136 -17.63 -11.25 -9.50
CA PRO A 136 -18.51 -11.65 -10.58
C PRO A 136 -17.80 -11.49 -11.94
N SER A 137 -18.29 -12.21 -12.93
CA SER A 137 -17.91 -12.08 -14.34
C SER A 137 -19.15 -11.84 -15.18
N LEU A 138 -19.02 -11.07 -16.26
CA LEU A 138 -20.07 -10.95 -17.26
C LEU A 138 -20.25 -12.30 -17.97
N ALA A 139 -21.48 -12.83 -17.92
CA ALA A 139 -21.87 -14.10 -18.54
C ALA A 139 -22.14 -13.95 -20.04
#